data_AF-A0AAE9CWT5-F1
#
_entry.id   AF-A0AAE9CWT5-F1
#
_cell.length_a   1.000
_cell.length_b   1.000
_cell.length_c   1.000
_cell.angle_alpha   90.00
_cell.angle_beta   90.00
_cell.angle_gamma   90.00
#
_symmetry.space_group_name_H-M   'P 1'
#
loop_
_entity.id
_entity.type
_entity.pdbx_description
1 polymer ?
#
loop_
_entity_poly.entity_id
_entity_poly.type
_entity_poly.pdbx_seq_one_letter_code
_entity_poly.pdbx_strand_id
1 'polypeptide(L)'
;MPAEEGSTNNDNVFVLEMDGFRGDLHCMTCLKICNYEEGAYCCDAMERMPEADKKRESDFFKICLQRHAIDQMVKALIAGKKVVDKKGKCVFCRTSKQHNEEKWCEGKTVMELYLHQVDKEERKIDRHLERFLNTRLQNKKQALNQVQARITREMKAAHERMGMNKFESIHILNKQGRDARKMQRREIEHVETENENIRRRLAKKLLIKREQTEEKIRNSERPAIQFERGVQNPTQHT
;
A
#
# COMPACT_ATOMS: atom_id res chain seq x y z
N MET A 1 46.68 -2.00 4.07
CA MET A 1 45.69 -1.53 5.06
C MET A 1 46.04 -0.10 5.47
N PRO A 2 45.10 0.78 5.85
CA PRO A 2 43.65 0.71 5.64
C PRO A 2 43.04 2.07 5.17
N ALA A 3 41.83 2.00 4.63
CA ALA A 3 40.77 2.93 5.01
C ALA A 3 39.55 2.05 5.24
N GLU A 4 39.36 1.67 6.49
CA GLU A 4 38.09 1.13 6.96
C GLU A 4 37.07 2.26 6.86
N GLU A 5 36.15 2.16 5.90
CA GLU A 5 34.92 2.94 5.94
C GLU A 5 34.14 2.49 7.17
N GLY A 6 34.24 3.27 8.24
CA GLY A 6 33.42 3.14 9.42
C GLY A 6 31.95 3.24 9.05
N SER A 7 31.30 2.09 8.88
CA SER A 7 29.86 1.97 8.96
C SER A 7 29.45 2.25 10.40
N THR A 8 29.27 3.52 10.74
CA THR A 8 28.50 3.92 11.92
C THR A 8 27.02 3.72 11.59
N ASN A 9 26.58 2.47 11.41
CA ASN A 9 25.17 2.16 11.59
C ASN A 9 24.90 2.33 13.09
N ASN A 10 24.38 3.50 13.43
CA ASN A 10 24.02 3.84 14.79
C ASN A 10 22.79 2.98 15.15
N ASP A 11 23.02 1.79 15.74
CA ASP A 11 22.02 0.74 15.99
C ASP A 11 20.76 1.23 16.75
N ASN A 12 20.86 2.40 17.37
CA ASN A 12 19.83 3.07 18.16
C ASN A 12 18.87 3.96 17.34
N VAL A 13 19.05 4.11 16.02
CA VAL A 13 18.21 4.97 15.17
C VAL A 13 17.50 4.16 14.08
N PHE A 14 16.22 4.44 13.87
CA PHE A 14 15.40 3.90 12.78
C PHE A 14 14.91 5.04 11.90
N VAL A 15 15.14 4.95 10.59
CA VAL A 15 14.65 5.94 9.62
C VAL A 15 13.27 5.52 9.13
N LEU A 16 12.25 6.34 9.39
CA LEU A 16 10.90 6.15 8.88
C LEU A 16 10.83 6.62 7.42
N GLU A 17 11.01 5.66 6.52
CA GLU A 17 10.77 5.84 5.10
C GLU A 17 9.94 4.70 4.51
N MET A 18 9.33 4.98 3.36
CA MET A 18 8.81 3.90 2.53
C MET A 18 9.99 3.28 1.76
N ASP A 19 10.11 1.96 1.83
CA ASP A 19 11.17 1.17 1.18
C ASP A 19 10.93 1.00 -0.34
N GLY A 20 10.39 2.00 -1.04
CA GLY A 20 10.16 1.89 -2.47
C GLY A 20 9.93 3.20 -3.21
N PHE A 21 10.29 3.16 -4.48
CA PHE A 21 10.25 4.25 -5.43
C PHE A 21 8.97 4.23 -6.26
N ARG A 22 8.80 5.26 -7.08
CA ARG A 22 7.77 5.27 -8.11
C ARG A 22 8.19 4.32 -9.24
N GLY A 23 7.28 3.49 -9.71
CA GLY A 23 7.58 2.48 -10.71
C GLY A 23 7.91 1.10 -10.13
N ASP A 24 8.09 0.99 -8.81
CA ASP A 24 8.45 -0.30 -8.20
C ASP A 24 7.32 -1.32 -8.32
N LEU A 25 7.71 -2.54 -8.68
CA LEU A 25 6.88 -3.72 -8.82
C LEU A 25 7.51 -4.87 -8.06
N HIS A 26 6.71 -5.60 -7.30
CA HIS A 26 7.13 -6.87 -6.73
C HIS A 26 6.82 -8.01 -7.69
N CYS A 27 7.86 -8.63 -8.25
CA CYS A 27 7.67 -9.76 -9.13
C CYS A 27 7.36 -11.03 -8.32
N MET A 28 6.16 -11.58 -8.48
CA MET A 28 5.76 -12.79 -7.76
C MET A 28 6.50 -14.06 -8.21
N THR A 29 7.16 -14.05 -9.37
CA THR A 29 7.98 -15.18 -9.85
C THR A 29 9.38 -15.21 -9.26
N CYS A 30 10.12 -14.09 -9.38
CA CYS A 30 11.51 -13.99 -8.93
C CYS A 30 11.64 -13.45 -7.49
N LEU A 31 10.54 -12.98 -6.89
CA LEU A 31 10.44 -12.30 -5.59
C LEU A 31 11.32 -11.05 -5.44
N LYS A 32 11.86 -10.52 -6.54
CA LYS A 32 12.64 -9.28 -6.58
C LYS A 32 11.73 -8.07 -6.83
N ILE A 33 12.15 -6.94 -6.30
CA ILE A 33 11.60 -5.63 -6.69
C ILE A 33 12.28 -5.21 -7.99
N CYS A 34 11.49 -4.73 -8.94
CA CYS A 34 11.95 -4.19 -10.22
C CYS A 34 11.22 -2.86 -10.48
N ASN A 35 11.68 -2.04 -11.42
CA ASN A 35 11.12 -0.72 -11.66
C ASN A 35 10.72 -0.53 -13.12
N TYR A 36 9.41 -0.42 -13.38
CA TYR A 36 8.92 -0.30 -14.75
C TYR A 36 9.10 1.08 -15.36
N GLU A 37 9.16 2.14 -14.56
CA GLU A 37 9.37 3.52 -15.06
C GLU A 37 10.82 3.70 -15.53
N GLU A 38 11.76 2.96 -14.94
CA GLU A 38 13.18 2.93 -15.34
C GLU A 38 13.50 1.85 -16.38
N GLY A 39 12.53 1.03 -16.79
CA GLY A 39 12.75 -0.10 -17.71
C GLY A 39 13.60 -1.23 -17.13
N ALA A 40 13.75 -1.28 -15.80
CA ALA A 40 14.55 -2.28 -15.10
C ALA A 40 13.67 -3.45 -14.66
N TYR A 41 13.72 -4.58 -15.39
CA TYR A 41 12.90 -5.77 -15.11
C TYR A 41 13.73 -6.95 -14.59
N CYS A 42 13.19 -7.74 -13.65
CA CYS A 42 13.89 -8.94 -13.17
C CYS A 42 13.74 -10.16 -14.11
N CYS A 43 12.75 -10.16 -15.00
CA CYS A 43 12.47 -11.23 -15.94
C CYS A 43 11.50 -10.78 -17.06
N ASP A 44 11.46 -11.55 -18.15
CA ASP A 44 10.58 -11.35 -19.31
C ASP A 44 9.10 -11.23 -18.94
N ALA A 45 8.65 -11.95 -17.91
CA ALA A 45 7.26 -11.90 -17.49
C ALA A 45 6.87 -10.49 -16.99
N MET A 46 7.78 -9.83 -16.28
CA MET A 46 7.58 -8.45 -15.82
C MET A 46 7.72 -7.45 -16.97
N GLU A 47 8.66 -7.67 -17.88
CA GLU A 47 8.86 -6.82 -19.06
C GLU A 47 7.62 -6.81 -19.96
N ARG A 48 7.06 -7.99 -20.25
CA ARG A 48 5.90 -8.18 -21.15
C ARG A 48 4.56 -7.87 -20.50
N MET A 49 4.52 -7.60 -19.19
CA MET A 49 3.29 -7.22 -18.51
C MET A 49 2.71 -5.94 -19.15
N PRO A 50 1.39 -5.86 -19.40
CA PRO A 50 0.78 -4.64 -19.92
C PRO A 50 1.06 -3.43 -19.02
N GLU A 51 1.36 -2.29 -19.62
CA GLU A 51 1.67 -1.04 -18.88
C GLU A 51 0.59 -0.65 -17.87
N ALA A 52 -0.67 -0.87 -18.24
CA ALA A 52 -1.82 -0.63 -17.38
C ALA A 52 -1.81 -1.51 -16.12
N ASP A 53 -1.38 -2.78 -16.26
CA ASP A 53 -1.24 -3.71 -15.15
C ASP A 53 0.00 -3.40 -14.31
N LYS A 54 1.15 -3.07 -14.94
CA LYS A 54 2.35 -2.58 -14.24
C LYS A 54 1.99 -1.41 -13.33
N LYS A 55 1.33 -0.37 -13.86
CA LYS A 55 0.90 0.78 -13.07
C LYS A 55 0.00 0.38 -11.89
N ARG A 56 -0.97 -0.51 -12.11
CA ARG A 56 -1.87 -1.01 -11.06
C ARG A 56 -1.11 -1.75 -9.96
N GLU A 57 -0.23 -2.68 -10.32
CA GLU A 57 0.55 -3.48 -9.38
C GLU A 57 1.52 -2.58 -8.58
N SER A 58 2.11 -1.55 -9.21
CA SER A 58 2.97 -0.59 -8.52
C SER A 58 2.21 0.25 -7.50
N ASP A 59 1.02 0.74 -7.85
CA ASP A 59 0.16 1.48 -6.92
C ASP A 59 -0.24 0.59 -5.72
N PHE A 60 -0.56 -0.69 -5.98
CA PHE A 60 -0.86 -1.65 -4.92
C PHE A 60 0.35 -1.93 -4.03
N PHE A 61 1.53 -2.12 -4.62
CA PHE A 61 2.75 -2.41 -3.89
C PHE A 61 3.10 -1.30 -2.89
N LYS A 62 2.84 -0.03 -3.22
CA LYS A 62 3.01 1.09 -2.29
C LYS A 62 2.14 1.00 -1.04
N ILE A 63 0.92 0.46 -1.15
CA ILE A 63 0.05 0.20 0.01
C ILE A 63 0.73 -0.83 0.93
N CYS A 64 1.29 -1.89 0.35
CA CYS A 64 2.00 -2.94 1.09
C CYS A 64 3.26 -2.40 1.77
N LEU A 65 4.08 -1.63 1.06
CA LEU A 65 5.29 -1.01 1.61
C LEU A 65 4.97 -0.04 2.75
N GLN A 66 3.96 0.81 2.59
CA GLN A 66 3.57 1.76 3.64
C GLN A 66 3.07 1.03 4.91
N ARG A 67 2.36 -0.09 4.76
CA ARG A 67 1.96 -0.93 5.90
C ARG A 67 3.17 -1.59 6.56
N HIS A 68 4.14 -2.05 5.76
CA HIS A 68 5.38 -2.60 6.27
C HIS A 68 6.17 -1.57 7.08
N ALA A 69 6.29 -0.34 6.58
CA ALA A 69 6.97 0.76 7.27
C ALA A 69 6.33 1.06 8.65
N ILE A 70 5.00 1.02 8.77
CA ILE A 70 4.32 1.16 10.06
C ILE A 70 4.71 0.01 11.01
N ASP A 71 4.68 -1.23 10.53
CA ASP A 71 5.07 -2.40 11.33
C ASP A 71 6.53 -2.30 11.80
N GLN A 72 7.45 -1.80 10.97
CA GLN A 72 8.85 -1.58 11.35
C GLN A 72 9.01 -0.43 12.34
N MET A 73 8.28 0.66 12.15
CA MET A 73 8.24 1.79 13.10
C MET A 73 7.81 1.33 14.49
N VAL A 74 6.76 0.50 14.59
CA VAL A 74 6.28 -0.05 15.86
C VAL A 74 7.35 -0.92 16.51
N LYS A 75 7.99 -1.82 15.75
CA LYS A 75 9.10 -2.65 16.27
C LYS A 75 10.24 -1.80 16.79
N ALA A 76 10.61 -0.74 16.06
CA ALA A 76 11.65 0.20 16.47
C ALA A 76 11.28 0.92 17.77
N LEU A 77 10.04 1.37 17.91
CA LEU A 77 9.56 2.02 19.13
C LEU A 77 9.57 1.08 20.34
N ILE A 78 9.08 -0.16 20.18
CA ILE A 78 9.12 -1.17 21.24
C ILE A 78 10.57 -1.50 21.65
N ALA A 79 11.49 -1.49 20.69
CA ALA A 79 12.92 -1.68 20.95
C ALA A 79 13.63 -0.42 21.52
N GLY A 80 12.90 0.66 21.80
CA GLY A 80 13.47 1.90 22.33
C GLY A 80 14.34 2.69 21.34
N LYS A 81 14.24 2.42 20.04
CA LYS A 81 15.01 3.13 19.01
C LYS A 81 14.42 4.51 18.73
N LYS A 82 15.28 5.47 18.41
CA LYS A 82 14.87 6.80 17.94
C LYS A 82 14.34 6.68 16.51
N VAL A 83 13.11 7.13 16.27
CA VAL A 83 12.52 7.17 14.92
C VAL A 83 12.69 8.54 14.30
N VAL A 84 13.37 8.61 13.16
CA VAL A 84 13.69 9.85 12.44
C VAL A 84 13.24 9.81 10.98
N ASP A 85 13.08 10.96 10.33
CA ASP A 85 12.85 11.03 8.88
C ASP A 85 14.17 10.89 8.10
N LYS A 86 14.09 10.90 6.75
CA LYS A 86 15.28 10.85 5.87
C LYS A 86 16.28 11.99 6.09
N LYS A 87 15.89 13.07 6.77
CA LYS A 87 16.73 14.22 7.11
C LYS A 87 17.30 14.12 8.53
N GLY A 88 17.09 13.00 9.22
CA GLY A 88 17.52 12.76 10.59
C GLY A 88 16.69 13.49 11.64
N LYS A 89 15.52 14.06 11.28
CA LYS A 89 14.65 14.76 12.24
C LYS A 89 13.69 13.80 12.91
N CYS A 90 13.48 13.95 14.21
CA CYS A 90 12.47 13.18 14.95
C CYS A 90 11.10 13.27 14.25
N VAL A 91 10.49 12.12 13.97
CA VAL A 91 9.20 12.09 13.24
C VAL A 91 8.01 12.58 14.08
N PHE A 92 8.17 12.58 15.40
CA PHE A 92 7.12 12.93 16.36
C PHE A 92 7.12 14.43 16.71
N CYS A 93 8.30 15.04 16.79
CA CYS A 93 8.41 16.46 17.16
C CYS A 93 8.16 17.36 15.94
N ARG A 94 7.36 18.41 16.13
CA ARG A 94 7.07 19.38 15.04
C ARG A 94 8.16 20.44 14.89
N THR A 95 8.86 20.75 15.98
CA THR A 95 9.90 21.79 16.02
C THR A 95 11.14 21.33 16.77
N SER A 96 12.29 21.97 16.50
CA SER A 96 13.54 21.71 17.23
C SER A 96 13.43 22.06 18.70
N LYS A 97 12.62 23.07 19.06
CA LYS A 97 12.34 23.44 20.45
C LYS A 97 11.66 22.28 21.21
N GLN A 98 10.60 21.70 20.64
CA GLN A 98 9.93 20.53 21.22
C GLN A 98 10.89 19.36 21.43
N HIS A 99 11.83 19.15 20.51
CA HIS A 99 12.74 18.03 20.56
C HIS A 99 13.92 18.25 21.53
N ASN A 100 14.57 19.40 21.45
CA ASN A 100 15.84 19.65 22.15
C ASN A 100 15.64 20.29 23.52
N GLU A 101 14.71 21.23 23.66
CA GLU A 101 14.49 21.97 24.90
C GLU A 101 13.44 21.26 25.77
N GLU A 102 12.28 20.94 25.18
CA GLU A 102 11.17 20.34 25.92
C GLU A 102 11.28 18.82 26.04
N LYS A 103 12.17 18.19 25.26
CA LYS A 103 12.35 16.72 25.17
C LYS A 103 11.02 15.97 25.07
N TRP A 104 10.06 16.57 24.33
CA TRP A 104 8.67 16.15 24.35
C TRP A 104 8.49 14.67 24.00
N CYS A 105 9.20 14.17 22.99
CA CYS A 105 9.11 12.77 22.58
C CYS A 105 9.78 11.80 23.58
N GLU A 106 10.76 12.24 24.35
CA GLU A 106 11.42 11.40 25.37
C GLU A 106 10.53 11.21 26.61
N GLY A 107 9.66 12.19 26.91
CA GLY A 107 8.69 12.13 28.01
C GLY A 107 7.40 11.38 27.69
N LYS A 108 7.31 10.69 26.54
CA LYS A 108 6.10 9.99 26.08
C LYS A 108 6.27 8.48 26.09
N THR A 109 5.19 7.78 26.41
CA THR A 109 5.12 6.31 26.30
C THR A 109 5.16 5.87 24.84
N VAL A 110 5.52 4.60 24.58
CA VAL A 110 5.53 4.04 23.22
C VAL A 110 4.13 4.12 22.62
N MET A 111 3.09 3.86 23.44
CA MET A 111 1.70 4.00 23.02
C MET A 111 1.36 5.42 22.57
N GLU A 112 1.72 6.44 23.35
CA GLU A 112 1.43 7.83 22.98
C GLU A 112 2.15 8.24 21.68
N LEU A 113 3.41 7.84 21.51
CA LEU A 113 4.17 8.11 20.28
C LEU A 113 3.55 7.41 19.06
N TYR A 114 3.13 6.15 19.22
CA TYR A 114 2.44 5.41 18.18
C TYR A 114 1.13 6.09 17.78
N LEU A 115 0.26 6.42 18.74
CA LEU A 115 -1.02 7.09 18.49
C LEU A 115 -0.84 8.47 17.85
N HIS A 116 0.25 9.19 18.19
CA HIS A 116 0.57 10.48 17.57
C HIS A 116 0.88 10.37 16.06
N GLN A 117 1.47 9.25 15.64
CA GLN A 117 1.97 9.09 14.28
C GLN A 117 1.09 8.21 13.38
N VAL A 118 0.37 7.23 13.96
CA VAL A 118 -0.34 6.20 13.19
C VAL A 118 -1.37 6.80 12.23
N ASP A 119 -2.17 7.77 12.66
CA ASP A 119 -3.20 8.38 11.81
C ASP A 119 -2.58 9.07 10.58
N LYS A 120 -1.38 9.65 10.72
CA LYS A 120 -0.66 10.27 9.59
C LYS A 120 -0.17 9.23 8.59
N GLU A 121 0.29 8.08 9.08
CA GLU A 121 0.76 6.98 8.22
C GLU A 121 -0.41 6.21 7.59
N GLU A 122 -1.52 5.98 8.30
CA GLU A 122 -2.74 5.39 7.74
C GLU A 122 -3.34 6.27 6.64
N ARG A 123 -3.35 7.59 6.80
CA ARG A 123 -3.74 8.53 5.71
C ARG A 123 -2.86 8.40 4.46
N LYS A 124 -1.61 7.93 4.56
CA LYS A 124 -0.80 7.63 3.36
C LYS A 124 -1.32 6.38 2.66
N ILE A 125 -1.68 5.34 3.42
CA ILE A 125 -2.29 4.11 2.90
C ILE A 125 -3.57 4.46 2.12
N ASP A 126 -4.45 5.28 2.68
CA ASP A 126 -5.69 5.69 2.00
C ASP A 126 -5.42 6.42 0.68
N ARG A 127 -4.43 7.32 0.65
CA ARG A 127 -4.03 8.01 -0.59
C ARG A 127 -3.49 7.05 -1.64
N HIS A 128 -2.74 6.02 -1.25
CA HIS A 128 -2.26 4.99 -2.17
C HIS A 128 -3.41 4.09 -2.65
N LEU A 129 -4.33 3.73 -1.75
CA LEU A 129 -5.54 2.98 -2.11
C LEU A 129 -6.36 3.74 -3.16
N GLU A 130 -6.63 5.03 -2.96
CA GLU A 130 -7.42 5.80 -3.93
C GLU A 130 -6.74 5.87 -5.30
N ARG A 131 -5.41 5.98 -5.36
CA ARG A 131 -4.69 5.91 -6.64
C ARG A 131 -4.88 4.55 -7.30
N PHE A 132 -4.71 3.46 -6.56
CA PHE A 132 -4.92 2.10 -7.05
C PHE A 132 -6.35 1.90 -7.59
N LEU A 133 -7.37 2.31 -6.84
CA LEU A 133 -8.79 2.16 -7.24
C LEU A 133 -9.12 3.01 -8.48
N ASN A 134 -8.55 4.22 -8.56
CA ASN A 134 -8.67 5.06 -9.75
C ASN A 134 -7.99 4.42 -10.97
N THR A 135 -6.78 3.88 -10.81
CA THR A 135 -6.08 3.14 -11.87
C THR A 135 -6.92 1.95 -12.35
N ARG A 136 -7.52 1.16 -11.44
CA ARG A 136 -8.45 0.06 -11.80
C ARG A 136 -9.62 0.56 -12.65
N LEU A 137 -10.26 1.65 -12.23
CA LEU A 137 -11.42 2.22 -12.92
C LEU A 137 -11.04 2.73 -14.33
N GLN A 138 -9.92 3.46 -14.44
CA GLN A 138 -9.44 3.98 -15.72
C GLN A 138 -9.05 2.85 -16.68
N ASN A 139 -8.36 1.82 -16.20
CA ASN A 139 -8.01 0.65 -17.01
C ASN A 139 -9.27 -0.04 -17.56
N LYS A 140 -10.31 -0.22 -16.73
CA LYS A 140 -11.58 -0.79 -17.19
C LYS A 140 -12.26 0.10 -18.24
N LYS A 141 -12.33 1.42 -18.02
CA LYS A 141 -12.89 2.37 -18.98
C LYS A 141 -12.15 2.32 -20.32
N GLN A 142 -10.82 2.29 -20.29
CA GLN A 142 -9.99 2.19 -21.49
C GLN A 142 -10.22 0.88 -22.24
N ALA A 143 -10.26 -0.26 -21.55
CA ALA A 143 -10.54 -1.56 -22.15
C ALA A 143 -11.93 -1.59 -22.82
N LEU A 144 -12.96 -1.09 -22.14
CA LEU A 144 -14.32 -1.01 -22.68
C LEU A 144 -14.40 -0.13 -23.94
N ASN A 145 -13.66 0.99 -23.96
CA ASN A 145 -13.60 1.88 -25.12
C ASN A 145 -12.90 1.21 -26.31
N GLN A 146 -11.81 0.48 -26.07
CA GLN A 146 -11.10 -0.26 -27.12
C GLN A 146 -11.97 -1.34 -27.75
N VAL A 147 -12.68 -2.11 -26.93
CA VAL A 147 -13.63 -3.14 -27.41
C VAL A 147 -14.74 -2.50 -28.23
N GLN A 148 -15.33 -1.40 -27.77
CA GLN A 148 -16.39 -0.71 -28.51
C GLN A 148 -15.89 -0.15 -29.85
N ALA A 149 -14.70 0.46 -29.87
CA ALA A 149 -14.10 0.96 -31.11
C ALA A 149 -13.84 -0.18 -32.11
N ARG A 150 -13.40 -1.34 -31.63
CA ARG A 150 -13.24 -2.55 -32.46
C ARG A 150 -14.58 -3.04 -33.02
N ILE A 151 -15.58 -3.25 -32.17
CA ILE A 151 -16.92 -3.70 -32.59
C ILE A 151 -17.51 -2.74 -33.64
N THR A 152 -17.39 -1.43 -33.42
CA THR A 152 -17.91 -0.41 -34.35
C THR A 152 -17.25 -0.51 -35.73
N ARG A 153 -15.93 -0.72 -35.79
CA ARG A 153 -15.20 -0.91 -37.05
C ARG A 153 -15.60 -2.20 -37.76
N GLU A 154 -15.66 -3.31 -37.04
CA GLU A 154 -16.02 -4.62 -37.60
C GLU A 154 -17.47 -4.65 -38.11
N MET A 155 -18.41 -4.06 -37.36
CA MET A 155 -19.82 -3.93 -37.75
C MET A 155 -19.98 -3.05 -38.99
N LYS A 156 -19.28 -1.90 -39.05
CA LYS A 156 -19.31 -1.03 -40.23
C LYS A 156 -18.83 -1.78 -41.48
N ALA A 157 -17.72 -2.50 -41.37
CA ALA A 157 -17.17 -3.31 -42.46
C ALA A 157 -18.09 -4.50 -42.84
N ALA A 158 -18.86 -5.05 -41.90
CA ALA A 158 -19.86 -6.08 -42.19
C ALA A 158 -21.06 -5.51 -42.96
N HIS A 159 -21.60 -4.37 -42.52
CA HIS A 159 -22.72 -3.71 -43.21
C HIS A 159 -22.35 -3.28 -44.64
N GLU A 160 -21.12 -2.78 -44.84
CA GLU A 160 -20.59 -2.46 -46.18
C GLU A 160 -20.53 -3.71 -47.08
N ARG A 161 -20.05 -4.85 -46.54
CA ARG A 161 -20.00 -6.13 -47.27
C ARG A 161 -21.38 -6.72 -47.59
N MET A 162 -22.38 -6.43 -46.77
CA MET A 162 -23.76 -6.87 -46.98
C MET A 162 -24.55 -5.99 -47.96
N GLY A 163 -23.94 -4.93 -48.50
CA GLY A 163 -24.62 -4.01 -49.42
C GLY A 163 -25.72 -3.18 -48.74
N MET A 164 -25.69 -3.04 -47.41
CA MET A 164 -26.70 -2.26 -46.69
C MET A 164 -26.64 -0.79 -47.09
N ASN A 165 -27.80 -0.16 -47.19
CA ASN A 165 -27.84 1.27 -47.46
C ASN A 165 -27.25 2.07 -46.27
N LYS A 166 -26.71 3.24 -46.56
CA LYS A 166 -26.00 4.07 -45.56
C LYS A 166 -26.90 4.46 -44.38
N PHE A 167 -28.19 4.67 -44.61
CA PHE A 167 -29.15 5.08 -43.57
C PHE A 167 -29.46 3.94 -42.59
N GLU A 168 -29.72 2.73 -43.09
CA GLU A 168 -29.96 1.53 -42.30
C GLU A 168 -28.74 1.14 -41.48
N SER A 169 -27.55 1.20 -42.10
CA SER A 169 -26.28 0.94 -41.40
C SER A 169 -26.08 1.91 -40.23
N ILE A 170 -26.31 3.22 -40.44
CA ILE A 170 -26.22 4.24 -39.37
C ILE A 170 -27.27 4.00 -38.29
N HIS A 171 -28.52 3.66 -38.65
CA HIS A 171 -29.58 3.41 -37.68
C HIS A 171 -29.25 2.22 -36.76
N ILE A 172 -28.77 1.11 -37.33
CA ILE A 172 -28.39 -0.10 -36.57
C ILE A 172 -27.18 0.20 -35.67
N LEU A 173 -26.14 0.85 -36.21
CA LEU A 173 -24.96 1.24 -35.43
C LEU A 173 -25.33 2.17 -34.27
N ASN A 174 -26.29 3.07 -34.46
CA ASN A 174 -26.79 3.95 -33.40
C ASN A 174 -27.56 3.17 -32.32
N LYS A 175 -28.41 2.21 -32.72
CA LYS A 175 -29.14 1.35 -31.77
C LYS A 175 -28.18 0.50 -30.94
N GLN A 176 -27.28 -0.23 -31.61
CA GLN A 176 -26.25 -1.02 -30.94
C GLN A 176 -25.32 -0.16 -30.08
N GLY A 177 -24.99 1.05 -30.55
CA GLY A 177 -24.20 2.01 -29.78
C GLY A 177 -24.89 2.46 -28.49
N ARG A 178 -26.22 2.58 -28.46
CA ARG A 178 -26.97 2.86 -27.23
C ARG A 178 -26.90 1.69 -26.25
N ASP A 179 -27.11 0.47 -26.74
CA ASP A 179 -27.08 -0.73 -25.89
C ASP A 179 -25.66 -0.99 -25.34
N ALA A 180 -24.63 -0.81 -26.17
CA ALA A 180 -23.23 -0.87 -25.76
C ALA A 180 -22.92 0.15 -24.65
N ARG A 181 -23.34 1.42 -24.80
CA ARG A 181 -23.17 2.45 -23.75
C ARG A 181 -23.91 2.08 -22.46
N LYS A 182 -25.07 1.44 -22.54
CA LYS A 182 -25.82 0.96 -21.36
C LYS A 182 -25.05 -0.15 -20.65
N MET A 183 -24.49 -1.11 -21.39
CA MET A 183 -23.65 -2.16 -20.82
C MET A 183 -22.36 -1.61 -20.20
N GLN A 184 -21.67 -0.69 -20.88
CA GLN A 184 -20.48 -0.03 -20.36
C GLN A 184 -20.73 0.70 -19.04
N ARG A 185 -21.86 1.41 -18.92
CA ARG A 185 -22.24 2.06 -17.66
C ARG A 185 -22.40 1.05 -16.52
N ARG A 186 -23.09 -0.07 -16.77
CA ARG A 186 -23.25 -1.15 -15.78
C ARG A 186 -21.91 -1.75 -15.36
N GLU A 187 -21.00 -1.96 -16.31
CA GLU A 187 -19.65 -2.48 -16.02
C GLU A 187 -18.82 -1.49 -15.20
N ILE A 188 -18.96 -0.19 -15.45
CA ILE A 188 -18.30 0.87 -14.68
C ILE A 188 -18.87 0.92 -13.25
N GLU A 189 -20.20 0.94 -13.11
CA GLU A 189 -20.91 0.90 -11.81
C GLU A 189 -20.53 -0.34 -10.99
N HIS A 190 -20.37 -1.48 -11.67
CA HIS A 190 -19.92 -2.72 -11.03
C HIS A 190 -18.51 -2.57 -10.45
N VAL A 191 -17.55 -2.03 -11.22
CA VAL A 191 -16.18 -1.78 -10.73
C VAL A 191 -16.15 -0.74 -9.61
N GLU A 192 -16.99 0.29 -9.66
CA GLU A 192 -17.11 1.27 -8.58
C GLU A 192 -17.66 0.62 -7.30
N THR A 193 -18.63 -0.28 -7.42
CA THR A 193 -19.15 -1.09 -6.30
C THR A 193 -18.07 -2.01 -5.72
N GLU A 194 -17.29 -2.67 -6.57
CA GLU A 194 -16.14 -3.47 -6.11
C GLU A 194 -15.10 -2.61 -5.38
N ASN A 195 -14.79 -1.43 -5.92
CA ASN A 195 -13.85 -0.50 -5.32
C ASN A 195 -14.32 -0.06 -3.93
N GLU A 196 -15.61 0.24 -3.78
CA GLU A 196 -16.22 0.56 -2.49
C GLU A 196 -16.13 -0.60 -1.50
N ASN A 197 -16.37 -1.84 -1.95
CA ASN A 197 -16.18 -3.03 -1.13
C ASN A 197 -14.71 -3.23 -0.73
N ILE A 198 -13.75 -2.87 -1.58
CA ILE A 198 -12.32 -2.89 -1.22
C ILE A 198 -12.02 -1.87 -0.13
N ARG A 199 -12.54 -0.63 -0.23
CA ARG A 199 -12.36 0.40 0.81
C ARG A 199 -12.85 -0.10 2.16
N ARG A 200 -14.08 -0.61 2.22
CA ARG A 200 -14.67 -1.13 3.47
C ARG A 200 -13.85 -2.27 4.07
N ARG A 201 -13.40 -3.20 3.22
CA ARG A 201 -12.55 -4.32 3.68
C ARG A 201 -11.19 -3.85 4.18
N LEU A 202 -10.56 -2.88 3.52
CA LEU A 202 -9.27 -2.35 3.98
C LEU A 202 -9.44 -1.59 5.29
N ALA A 203 -10.44 -0.71 5.41
CA ALA A 203 -10.72 0.03 6.64
C ALA A 203 -10.93 -0.91 7.83
N LYS A 204 -11.72 -1.98 7.66
CA LYS A 204 -11.90 -3.01 8.70
C LYS A 204 -10.57 -3.70 9.07
N LYS A 205 -9.74 -4.03 8.08
CA LYS A 205 -8.43 -4.67 8.32
C LYS A 205 -7.45 -3.74 9.04
N LEU A 206 -7.45 -2.45 8.71
CA LEU A 206 -6.61 -1.45 9.39
C LEU A 206 -7.04 -1.28 10.85
N LEU A 207 -8.34 -1.20 11.12
CA LEU A 207 -8.87 -1.14 12.50
C LEU A 207 -8.42 -2.36 13.34
N ILE A 208 -8.63 -3.58 12.84
CA ILE A 208 -8.20 -4.80 13.53
C ILE A 208 -6.69 -4.80 13.77
N LYS A 209 -5.91 -4.40 12.76
CA LYS A 209 -4.44 -4.35 12.87
C LYS A 209 -3.99 -3.29 13.88
N ARG A 210 -4.69 -2.16 13.96
CA ARG A 210 -4.44 -1.11 14.97
C ARG A 210 -4.69 -1.66 16.37
N GLU A 211 -5.83 -2.29 16.62
CA GLU A 211 -6.15 -2.92 17.92
C GLU A 211 -5.09 -3.94 18.33
N GLN A 212 -4.69 -4.83 17.41
CA GLN A 212 -3.61 -5.80 17.63
C GLN A 212 -2.26 -5.15 17.95
N THR A 213 -1.97 -4.04 17.28
CA THR A 213 -0.71 -3.29 17.47
C THR A 213 -0.68 -2.62 18.83
N GLU A 214 -1.79 -1.98 19.23
CA GLU A 214 -1.94 -1.39 20.54
C GLU A 214 -1.84 -2.44 21.65
N GLU A 215 -2.45 -3.61 21.48
CA GLU A 215 -2.29 -4.73 22.41
C GLU A 215 -0.84 -5.20 22.50
N LYS A 216 -0.14 -5.29 21.37
CA LYS A 216 1.29 -5.63 21.33
C LYS A 216 2.15 -4.66 22.14
N ILE A 217 1.91 -3.35 21.97
CA ILE A 217 2.60 -2.30 22.72
C ILE A 217 2.32 -2.45 24.22
N ARG A 218 1.04 -2.58 24.62
CA ARG A 218 0.65 -2.78 26.02
C ARG A 218 1.33 -4.01 26.64
N ASN A 219 1.41 -5.11 25.90
CA ASN A 219 2.06 -6.33 26.38
C ASN A 219 3.58 -6.19 26.48
N SER A 220 4.22 -5.38 25.64
CA SER A 220 5.65 -5.08 25.74
C SER A 220 6.00 -4.15 26.92
N GLU A 221 5.04 -3.31 27.35
CA GLU A 221 5.21 -2.39 28.48
C GLU A 221 4.86 -3.04 29.84
N ARG A 222 4.24 -4.24 29.85
CA ARG A 222 3.97 -4.97 31.09
C ARG A 222 5.27 -5.52 31.67
N PRO A 223 5.57 -5.28 32.96
CA PRO A 223 6.71 -5.93 33.60
C PRO A 223 6.55 -7.45 33.50
N ALA A 224 7.62 -8.14 33.13
CA ALA A 224 7.64 -9.59 33.13
C ALA A 224 7.26 -10.06 34.53
N ILE A 225 6.11 -10.73 34.67
CA ILE A 225 5.71 -11.35 35.93
C ILE A 225 6.78 -12.41 36.22
N GLN A 226 7.72 -12.10 37.11
CA GLN A 226 8.61 -13.07 37.70
C GLN A 226 7.73 -14.01 38.52
N PHE A 227 7.34 -15.14 37.94
CA PHE A 227 6.85 -16.26 38.72
C PHE A 227 8.05 -16.85 39.47
N GLU A 228 8.41 -16.24 40.60
CA GLU A 228 9.10 -16.96 41.67
C GLU A 228 8.11 -17.97 42.25
N ARG A 229 7.94 -19.12 41.59
CA ARG A 229 7.34 -20.28 42.25
C ARG A 229 8.43 -20.97 43.07
N GLY A 230 8.29 -20.81 44.37
CA GLY A 230 9.25 -21.23 45.38
C GLY A 230 9.61 -22.70 45.35
N VAL A 231 10.87 -22.96 45.71
CA VAL A 231 11.29 -24.23 46.28
C VAL A 231 11.05 -24.11 47.78
N GLN A 232 9.93 -24.67 48.25
CA GLN A 232 9.72 -24.95 49.66
C GLN A 232 10.80 -25.97 50.08
N ASN A 233 11.73 -25.55 50.95
CA ASN A 233 12.58 -26.51 51.64
C ASN A 233 11.70 -27.25 52.67
N PRO A 234 11.58 -28.59 52.60
CA PRO A 234 10.87 -29.33 53.62
C PRO A 234 11.66 -29.27 54.93
N THR A 235 10.94 -28.91 55.99
CA THR A 235 11.29 -29.04 57.40
C THR A 235 11.93 -30.41 57.68
N GLN A 236 13.17 -30.41 58.16
CA GLN A 236 13.76 -31.60 58.78
C GLN A 236 13.36 -31.62 60.26
N HIS A 237 12.59 -32.64 60.61
CA HIS A 237 12.41 -33.11 61.98
C HIS A 237 13.72 -33.68 62.51
N THR A 238 14.10 -33.25 63.72
CA THR A 238 14.65 -34.12 64.78
C THR A 238 14.26 -33.53 66.12
#